data_AF-A0A7S0RMT2-F1
#
_entry.id   AF-A0A7S0RMT2-F1
#
_cell.length_a   1.000
_cell.length_b   1.000
_cell.length_c   1.000
_cell.angle_alpha   90.00
_cell.angle_beta   90.00
_cell.angle_gamma   90.00
#
_symmetry.space_group_name_H-M   'P 1'
#
loop_
_entity.id
_entity.type
_entity.pdbx_description
1 polymer ?
#
loop_
_entity_poly.entity_id
_entity_poly.type
_entity_poly.pdbx_seq_one_letter_code
_entity_poly.pdbx_strand_id
1 'polypeptide(L)'
;YTPAWDTLVWFSVLVSMCSGLSSSGLVGRMADMVAGAMAGANMHWLAAFGVLHAIFFWGHYVFASQVGHVGALYGAFLAMMISAGAPVQLSAITLGYSANLFGSLTHYASGPAAVFHGSGYTSMTEVLGTGALMALRSWLVWGVFGMAWWKYLGWW
;
A
#
# COMPACT_ATOMS: atom_id res chain seq x y z
N TYR A 1 7.75 -31.69 2.87
CA TYR A 1 6.48 -31.14 2.35
C TYR A 1 5.64 -30.40 3.38
N THR A 2 5.81 -30.65 4.69
CA THR A 2 5.13 -29.91 5.79
C THR A 2 5.24 -28.37 5.71
N PRO A 3 6.36 -27.74 5.31
CA PRO A 3 6.46 -26.28 5.23
C PRO A 3 5.54 -25.63 4.17
N ALA A 4 5.24 -26.35 3.09
CA ALA A 4 4.34 -25.86 2.04
C ALA A 4 2.89 -25.81 2.54
N TRP A 5 2.46 -26.84 3.28
CA TRP A 5 1.13 -26.89 3.90
C TRP A 5 0.97 -25.85 5.00
N ASP A 6 2.00 -25.65 5.82
CA ASP A 6 2.00 -24.61 6.85
C ASP A 6 1.84 -23.21 6.24
N THR A 7 2.63 -22.90 5.20
CA THR A 7 2.53 -21.64 4.44
C THR A 7 1.14 -21.43 3.85
N LEU A 8 0.56 -22.47 3.25
CA LEU A 8 -0.77 -22.42 2.65
C LEU A 8 -1.85 -22.11 3.71
N VAL A 9 -1.77 -22.74 4.88
CA VAL A 9 -2.77 -22.57 5.94
C VAL A 9 -2.72 -21.16 6.52
N TRP A 10 -1.56 -20.68 6.97
CA TRP A 10 -1.52 -19.36 7.63
C TRP A 10 -1.77 -18.20 6.64
N PHE A 11 -1.27 -18.31 5.41
CA PHE A 11 -1.45 -17.25 4.40
C PHE A 11 -2.91 -17.14 3.93
N SER A 12 -3.59 -18.28 3.73
CA SER A 12 -5.00 -18.28 3.28
C SER A 12 -5.95 -17.65 4.29
N VAL A 13 -5.70 -17.83 5.59
CA VAL A 13 -6.47 -17.18 6.66
C VAL A 13 -6.32 -15.66 6.58
N LEU A 14 -5.10 -15.14 6.44
CA LEU A 14 -4.89 -13.69 6.37
C LEU A 14 -5.48 -13.06 5.10
N VAL A 15 -5.38 -13.73 3.95
CA VAL A 15 -6.03 -13.29 2.71
C VAL A 15 -7.56 -13.25 2.88
N SER A 16 -8.14 -14.24 3.57
CA SER A 16 -9.58 -14.28 3.83
C SER A 16 -10.04 -13.14 4.74
N MET A 17 -9.25 -12.81 5.79
CA MET A 17 -9.51 -11.66 6.65
C MET A 17 -9.48 -10.33 5.89
N CYS A 18 -8.52 -10.17 4.98
CA CYS A 18 -8.42 -9.00 4.10
C CYS A 18 -9.65 -8.86 3.19
N SER A 19 -10.12 -9.97 2.61
CA SER A 19 -11.33 -9.98 1.79
C SER A 19 -12.56 -9.59 2.61
N GLY A 20 -12.69 -10.13 3.83
CA GLY A 20 -13.77 -9.79 4.76
C GLY A 20 -13.79 -8.30 5.13
N LEU A 21 -12.61 -7.71 5.39
CA LEU A 21 -12.46 -6.28 5.66
C LEU A 21 -12.93 -5.43 4.49
N SER A 22 -12.60 -5.84 3.26
CA SER A 22 -12.99 -5.15 2.03
C SER A 22 -14.50 -5.23 1.80
N SER A 23 -15.12 -6.39 2.03
CA SER A 23 -16.57 -6.58 1.87
C SER A 23 -17.40 -5.96 2.99
N SER A 24 -16.81 -5.64 4.15
CA SER A 24 -17.52 -5.04 5.29
C SER A 24 -17.94 -3.58 5.08
N GLY A 25 -17.42 -2.92 4.04
CA GLY A 25 -17.62 -1.49 3.80
C GLY A 25 -16.81 -0.58 4.73
N LEU A 26 -16.04 -1.13 5.68
CA LEU A 26 -15.17 -0.35 6.58
C LEU A 26 -14.16 0.49 5.80
N VAL A 27 -13.56 -0.11 4.77
CA VAL A 27 -12.62 0.54 3.86
C VAL A 27 -13.22 1.79 3.22
N GLY A 28 -14.45 1.68 2.69
CA GLY A 28 -15.16 2.81 2.10
C GLY A 28 -15.44 3.90 3.14
N ARG A 29 -15.92 3.53 4.32
CA ARG A 29 -16.17 4.49 5.41
C ARG A 29 -14.91 5.20 5.90
N MET A 30 -13.77 4.49 5.94
CA MET A 30 -12.47 5.10 6.27
C MET A 30 -12.04 6.11 5.20
N ALA A 31 -12.26 5.79 3.92
CA ALA A 31 -12.02 6.74 2.84
C ALA A 31 -12.90 7.99 2.97
N ASP A 32 -14.20 7.84 3.24
CA ASP A 32 -15.11 8.97 3.43
C ASP A 32 -14.70 9.86 4.60
N MET A 33 -14.26 9.28 5.73
CA MET A 33 -13.74 10.03 6.88
C MET A 33 -12.49 10.83 6.53
N VAL A 34 -11.55 10.23 5.79
CA VAL A 34 -10.31 10.91 5.36
C VAL A 34 -10.64 12.03 4.37
N ALA A 35 -11.51 11.79 3.40
CA ALA A 35 -11.96 12.81 2.46
C ALA A 35 -12.64 14.00 3.17
N GLY A 36 -13.51 13.73 4.15
CA GLY A 36 -14.17 14.76 4.95
C GLY A 36 -13.19 15.58 5.80
N ALA A 37 -12.22 14.90 6.44
CA ALA A 37 -11.18 15.58 7.22
C ALA A 37 -10.30 16.49 6.34
N MET A 38 -9.97 16.06 5.12
CA MET A 38 -9.18 16.82 4.18
C MET A 38 -9.93 18.04 3.61
N ALA A 39 -11.22 17.89 3.32
CA ALA A 39 -12.08 19.00 2.89
C ALA A 39 -12.20 20.09 3.97
N GLY A 40 -12.33 19.68 5.24
CA GLY A 40 -12.40 20.61 6.38
C GLY A 40 -11.08 21.34 6.68
N ALA A 41 -9.94 20.75 6.31
CA ALA A 41 -8.61 21.32 6.56
C ALA A 41 -8.12 22.31 5.48
N ASN A 42 -8.87 22.50 4.38
CA ASN A 42 -8.52 23.34 3.23
C ASN A 42 -7.07 23.12 2.73
N MET A 43 -6.62 21.87 2.74
CA MET A 43 -5.25 21.51 2.41
C MET A 43 -4.98 21.67 0.91
N HIS A 44 -3.81 22.20 0.57
CA HIS A 44 -3.33 22.19 -0.81
C HIS A 44 -3.21 20.74 -1.32
N TRP A 45 -3.58 20.50 -2.58
CA TRP A 45 -3.65 19.16 -3.17
C TRP A 45 -2.35 18.36 -3.01
N LEU A 46 -1.19 19.01 -3.04
CA LEU A 46 0.12 18.36 -2.89
C LEU A 46 0.32 17.76 -1.48
N ALA A 47 -0.14 18.46 -0.45
CA ALA A 47 -0.07 17.98 0.93
C ALA A 47 -1.08 16.84 1.15
N ALA A 48 -2.30 17.02 0.64
CA ALA A 48 -3.33 16.02 0.57
C ALA A 48 -2.85 14.71 -0.09
N PHE A 49 -2.24 14.84 -1.27
CA PHE A 49 -1.65 13.74 -2.02
C PHE A 49 -0.55 13.02 -1.23
N GLY A 50 0.38 13.77 -0.62
CA GLY A 50 1.46 13.18 0.16
C GLY A 50 0.95 12.36 1.36
N VAL A 51 -0.06 12.88 2.07
CA VAL A 51 -0.69 12.16 3.19
C VAL A 51 -1.41 10.90 2.70
N LEU A 52 -2.24 11.01 1.66
CA LEU A 52 -2.96 9.87 1.09
C LEU A 52 -2.01 8.80 0.54
N HIS A 53 -0.92 9.21 -0.13
CA HIS A 53 0.10 8.30 -0.62
C HIS A 53 0.83 7.59 0.52
N ALA A 54 1.17 8.31 1.59
CA ALA A 54 1.77 7.70 2.78
C ALA A 54 0.83 6.68 3.42
N ILE A 55 -0.44 7.04 3.64
CA ILE A 55 -1.43 6.12 4.22
C ILE A 55 -1.60 4.87 3.34
N PHE A 56 -1.72 5.06 2.02
CA PHE A 56 -1.84 3.93 1.09
C PHE A 56 -0.60 3.05 1.10
N PHE A 57 0.61 3.63 1.11
CA PHE A 57 1.84 2.86 1.02
C PHE A 57 2.12 2.08 2.30
N TRP A 58 2.14 2.78 3.44
CA TRP A 58 2.45 2.21 4.74
C TRP A 58 1.32 1.36 5.30
N GLY A 59 0.08 1.62 4.87
CA GLY A 59 -1.08 0.80 5.19
C GLY A 59 -0.90 -0.66 4.76
N HIS A 60 -0.03 -0.97 3.81
CA HIS A 60 0.20 -2.35 3.41
C HIS A 60 0.73 -3.24 4.54
N TYR A 61 1.35 -2.69 5.59
CA TYR A 61 1.77 -3.48 6.75
C TYR A 61 0.61 -4.23 7.43
N VAL A 62 -0.64 -3.78 7.26
CA VAL A 62 -1.81 -4.49 7.79
C VAL A 62 -2.51 -5.39 6.77
N PHE A 63 -1.97 -5.53 5.56
CA PHE A 63 -2.52 -6.35 4.48
C PHE A 63 -1.58 -7.52 4.14
N ALA A 64 -2.14 -8.73 4.04
CA ALA A 64 -1.40 -9.93 3.65
C ALA A 64 -1.42 -10.22 2.14
N SER A 65 -1.87 -9.27 1.32
CA SER A 65 -1.93 -9.48 -0.12
C SER A 65 -1.86 -8.16 -0.86
N GLN A 66 -0.94 -8.04 -1.81
CA GLN A 66 -0.90 -6.92 -2.74
C GLN A 66 -2.22 -6.78 -3.51
N VAL A 67 -2.73 -7.90 -4.05
CA VAL A 67 -3.99 -7.93 -4.80
C VAL A 67 -5.16 -7.56 -3.89
N GLY A 68 -5.18 -8.09 -2.65
CA GLY A 68 -6.20 -7.75 -1.67
C GLY A 68 -6.17 -6.26 -1.30
N HIS A 69 -4.99 -5.70 -1.06
CA HIS A 69 -4.82 -4.29 -0.72
C HIS A 69 -5.25 -3.37 -1.86
N VAL A 70 -4.80 -3.64 -3.10
CA VAL A 70 -5.17 -2.87 -4.29
C VAL A 70 -6.66 -3.00 -4.58
N GLY A 71 -7.21 -4.21 -4.54
CA GLY A 71 -8.64 -4.44 -4.76
C GLY A 71 -9.53 -3.71 -3.75
N ALA A 72 -9.06 -3.58 -2.50
CA ALA A 72 -9.78 -2.88 -1.44
C ALA A 72 -9.66 -1.35 -1.57
N LEU A 73 -8.43 -0.84 -1.69
CA LEU A 73 -8.15 0.57 -1.42
C LEU A 73 -7.91 1.42 -2.68
N TYR A 74 -7.48 0.83 -3.80
CA TYR A 74 -6.99 1.61 -4.95
C TYR A 74 -8.03 2.59 -5.47
N GLY A 75 -9.25 2.11 -5.74
CA GLY A 75 -10.33 2.95 -6.28
C GLY A 75 -10.71 4.10 -5.34
N ALA A 76 -10.83 3.80 -4.04
CA ALA A 76 -11.17 4.79 -3.02
C ALA A 76 -10.08 5.86 -2.87
N PHE A 77 -8.81 5.45 -2.78
CA PHE A 77 -7.69 6.40 -2.66
C PHE A 77 -7.50 7.24 -3.92
N LEU A 78 -7.67 6.65 -5.11
CA LEU A 78 -7.63 7.39 -6.36
C LEU A 78 -8.72 8.47 -6.40
N ALA A 79 -9.96 8.11 -6.03
CA ALA A 79 -11.06 9.07 -5.97
C ALA A 79 -10.78 10.20 -4.96
N MET A 80 -10.25 9.88 -3.78
CA MET A 80 -9.87 10.88 -2.78
C MET A 80 -8.77 11.83 -3.28
N MET A 81 -7.72 11.31 -3.92
CA MET A 81 -6.63 12.14 -4.46
C MET A 81 -7.14 13.10 -5.55
N ILE A 82 -7.99 12.62 -6.46
CA ILE A 82 -8.60 13.44 -7.51
C ILE A 82 -9.53 14.50 -6.91
N SER A 83 -10.32 14.12 -5.91
CA SER A 83 -11.25 15.04 -5.22
C SER A 83 -10.51 16.13 -4.44
N ALA A 84 -9.30 15.83 -3.96
CA ALA A 84 -8.40 16.81 -3.34
C ALA A 84 -7.69 17.73 -4.37
N GLY A 85 -7.93 17.54 -5.67
CA GLY A 85 -7.37 18.36 -6.75
C GLY A 85 -6.05 17.84 -7.33
N ALA A 86 -5.60 16.64 -6.95
CA ALA A 86 -4.37 16.07 -7.52
C ALA A 86 -4.60 15.64 -8.99
N PRO A 87 -3.60 15.79 -9.88
CA PRO A 87 -3.72 15.32 -11.26
C PRO A 87 -4.02 13.82 -11.35
N VAL A 88 -4.96 13.46 -12.24
CA VAL A 88 -5.47 12.08 -12.39
C VAL A 88 -4.35 11.12 -12.73
N GLN A 89 -3.52 11.47 -13.72
CA GLN A 89 -2.41 10.62 -14.16
C GLN A 89 -1.42 10.37 -13.03
N LEU A 90 -0.99 11.43 -12.32
CA LEU A 90 -0.10 11.33 -11.16
C LEU A 90 -0.65 10.41 -10.06
N SER A 91 -1.94 10.56 -9.75
CA SER A 91 -2.62 9.77 -8.71
C SER A 91 -2.65 8.29 -9.07
N ALA A 92 -3.06 7.97 -10.30
CA ALA A 92 -3.18 6.60 -10.77
C ALA A 92 -1.84 5.85 -10.79
N ILE A 93 -0.78 6.48 -11.31
CA ILE A 93 0.55 5.86 -11.40
C ILE A 93 1.20 5.69 -10.02
N THR A 94 1.01 6.64 -9.11
CA THR A 94 1.66 6.61 -7.79
C THR A 94 1.13 5.44 -6.96
N LEU A 95 -0.19 5.24 -7.00
CA LEU A 95 -0.83 4.09 -6.38
C LEU A 95 -0.40 2.78 -7.07
N GLY A 96 -0.26 2.79 -8.40
CA GLY A 96 0.23 1.65 -9.18
C GLY A 96 1.66 1.24 -8.82
N TYR A 97 2.59 2.20 -8.72
CA TYR A 97 3.95 1.94 -8.29
C TYR A 97 4.01 1.45 -6.85
N SER A 98 3.21 2.04 -5.96
CA SER A 98 3.12 1.59 -4.56
C SER A 98 2.78 0.09 -4.46
N ALA A 99 1.84 -0.39 -5.28
CA ALA A 99 1.47 -1.81 -5.33
C ALA A 99 2.65 -2.75 -5.66
N ASN A 100 3.57 -2.30 -6.52
CA ASN A 100 4.75 -3.08 -6.91
C ASN A 100 5.83 -3.10 -5.81
N LEU A 101 5.90 -2.06 -4.99
CA LEU A 101 6.90 -1.89 -3.95
C LEU A 101 6.55 -2.62 -2.65
N PHE A 102 5.31 -3.05 -2.50
CA PHE A 102 4.80 -3.76 -1.32
C PHE A 102 5.52 -5.08 -1.03
N GLY A 103 6.05 -5.75 -2.06
CA GLY A 103 6.55 -7.12 -1.94
C GLY A 103 7.72 -7.29 -0.96
N SER A 104 8.43 -6.20 -0.64
CA SER A 104 9.56 -6.22 0.28
C SER A 104 9.23 -5.76 1.70
N LEU A 105 7.96 -5.52 2.05
CA LEU A 105 7.60 -4.89 3.33
C LEU A 105 7.50 -5.87 4.50
N THR A 106 6.77 -6.97 4.31
CA THR A 106 6.53 -7.97 5.34
C THR A 106 6.64 -9.38 4.75
N HIS A 107 6.84 -10.37 5.61
CA HIS A 107 6.87 -11.78 5.20
C HIS A 107 5.53 -12.25 4.59
N TYR A 108 4.43 -11.52 4.84
CA TYR A 108 3.11 -11.82 4.31
C TYR A 108 2.65 -10.84 3.23
N ALA A 109 3.47 -9.89 2.79
CA ALA A 109 3.04 -8.86 1.84
C ALA A 109 2.54 -9.45 0.50
N SER A 110 3.12 -10.58 0.09
CA SER A 110 2.80 -11.26 -1.17
C SER A 110 3.06 -12.76 -1.06
N GLY A 111 2.54 -13.54 -2.03
CA GLY A 111 2.82 -14.97 -2.12
C GLY A 111 4.33 -15.29 -2.17
N PRO A 112 5.13 -14.64 -3.02
CA PRO A 112 6.58 -14.82 -3.03
C PRO A 112 7.24 -14.51 -1.68
N ALA A 113 6.83 -13.43 -1.00
CA ALA A 113 7.38 -13.09 0.32
C ALA A 113 7.12 -14.18 1.36
N ALA A 114 5.91 -14.77 1.34
CA ALA A 114 5.55 -15.87 2.23
C ALA A 114 6.39 -17.13 1.95
N VAL A 115 6.65 -17.44 0.68
CA VAL A 115 7.52 -18.57 0.28
C VAL A 115 8.97 -18.34 0.72
N PHE A 116 9.51 -17.13 0.52
CA PHE A 116 10.86 -16.79 0.95
C PHE A 116 11.01 -16.90 2.47
N HIS A 117 10.06 -16.38 3.24
CA HIS A 117 10.10 -16.52 4.70
C HIS A 117 9.93 -17.98 5.16
N GLY A 118 8.99 -18.71 4.56
CA GLY A 118 8.72 -20.12 4.86
C GLY A 118 9.88 -21.08 4.52
N SER A 119 10.88 -20.63 3.78
CA SER A 119 12.10 -21.40 3.51
C SER A 119 13.03 -21.56 4.73
N GLY A 120 12.83 -20.75 5.78
CA GLY A 120 13.59 -20.82 7.02
C GLY A 120 14.97 -20.13 7.00
N TYR A 121 15.36 -19.48 5.89
CA TYR A 121 16.65 -18.77 5.80
C TYR A 121 16.66 -17.39 6.47
N THR A 122 15.50 -16.83 6.80
CA THR A 122 15.38 -15.49 7.39
C THR A 122 14.45 -15.53 8.59
N SER A 123 14.88 -14.96 9.71
CA SER A 123 14.03 -14.77 10.88
C SER A 123 12.96 -13.68 10.66
N MET A 124 11.90 -13.71 11.46
CA MET A 124 10.84 -12.70 11.40
C MET A 124 11.36 -11.28 11.66
N THR A 125 12.30 -11.14 12.61
CA THR A 125 12.91 -9.85 12.95
C THR A 125 13.76 -9.30 11.80
N GLU A 126 14.50 -10.15 11.09
CA GLU A 126 15.27 -9.73 9.92
C GLU A 126 14.36 -9.26 8.80
N VAL A 127 13.29 -10.01 8.50
CA VAL A 127 12.35 -9.67 7.44
C VAL A 127 11.63 -8.36 7.73
N LEU A 128 11.12 -8.16 8.95
CA LEU A 128 10.42 -6.92 9.31
C LEU A 128 11.39 -5.73 9.43
N GLY A 129 12.61 -5.93 9.94
CA GLY A 129 13.61 -4.88 10.05
C GLY A 129 14.12 -4.40 8.69
N THR A 130 14.49 -5.34 7.80
CA THR A 130 14.85 -4.99 6.41
C THR A 130 13.66 -4.45 5.62
N GLY A 131 12.46 -4.98 5.85
CA GLY A 131 11.25 -4.48 5.24
C GLY A 131 10.93 -3.04 5.60
N ALA A 132 11.10 -2.65 6.87
CA ALA A 132 10.94 -1.25 7.31
C ALA A 132 11.94 -0.31 6.62
N LEU A 133 13.20 -0.73 6.50
CA LEU A 133 14.22 0.04 5.78
C LEU A 133 13.89 0.16 4.28
N MET A 134 13.48 -0.94 3.65
CA MET A 134 13.09 -0.94 2.24
C MET A 134 11.82 -0.14 1.98
N ALA A 135 10.89 -0.11 2.93
CA ALA A 135 9.70 0.73 2.90
C ALA A 135 10.09 2.20 2.81
N LEU A 136 10.91 2.66 3.75
CA LEU A 136 11.36 4.06 3.80
C LEU A 136 12.14 4.43 2.54
N ARG A 137 13.10 3.59 2.13
CA ARG A 137 13.88 3.81 0.91
C ARG A 137 12.99 3.92 -0.32
N SER A 138 12.08 2.95 -0.51
CA SER A 138 11.20 2.91 -1.69
C SER A 138 10.26 4.10 -1.71
N TRP A 139 9.69 4.45 -0.56
CA TRP A 139 8.81 5.60 -0.43
C TRP A 139 9.53 6.92 -0.69
N LEU A 140 10.79 7.09 -0.23
CA LEU A 140 11.57 8.29 -0.55
C LEU A 140 11.93 8.36 -2.04
N VAL A 141 12.37 7.25 -2.64
CA VAL A 141 12.72 7.20 -4.07
C VAL A 141 11.50 7.54 -4.93
N TRP A 142 10.37 6.90 -4.69
CA TRP A 142 9.19 7.09 -5.55
C TRP A 142 8.34 8.30 -5.16
N GLY A 143 8.18 8.56 -3.87
CA GLY A 143 7.38 9.67 -3.34
C GLY A 143 8.09 11.03 -3.42
N VAL A 144 9.43 11.09 -3.38
CA VAL A 144 10.17 12.37 -3.47
C VAL A 144 10.84 12.52 -4.84
N PHE A 145 11.73 11.61 -5.21
CA PHE A 145 12.44 11.72 -6.49
C PHE A 145 11.53 11.44 -7.68
N GLY A 146 10.60 10.49 -7.54
CA GLY A 146 9.55 10.24 -8.53
C GLY A 146 8.72 11.50 -8.79
N MET A 147 8.29 12.21 -7.75
CA MET A 147 7.55 13.47 -7.90
C MET A 147 8.31 14.52 -8.70
N ALA A 148 9.61 14.71 -8.44
CA ALA A 148 10.44 15.63 -9.22
C ALA A 148 10.56 15.20 -10.69
N TRP A 149 10.76 13.90 -10.94
CA TRP A 149 10.85 13.34 -12.29
C TRP A 149 9.53 13.47 -13.06
N TRP A 150 8.40 13.18 -12.41
CA TRP A 150 7.07 13.27 -13.03
C TRP A 150 6.67 14.71 -13.33
N LYS A 151 7.14 15.67 -12.53
CA LYS A 151 7.01 17.10 -12.85
C LYS A 151 7.78 17.47 -14.12
N TYR A 152 9.01 16.97 -14.25
CA TYR A 152 9.81 17.16 -15.46
C TYR A 152 9.14 16.56 -16.70
N LEU A 153 8.46 15.41 -16.56
CA LEU A 153 7.67 14.79 -17.63
C LEU A 153 6.33 15.49 -17.91
N GLY A 154 5.96 16.53 -17.15
CA GLY A 154 4.70 17.27 -17.31
C GLY A 154 3.47 16.51 -16.81
N TRP A 155 3.64 15.56 -15.90
CA TRP A 155 2.52 14.80 -15.32
C TRP A 155 1.81 15.55 -14.18
N TRP A 156 2.43 16.62 -13.68
CA TRP A 156 1.86 17.60 -12.76
C TRP A 156 2.69 18.88 -12.70
#